data_AF-A0A8C8YVR2-F1
#
_entry.id   AF-A0A8C8YVR2-F1
#
_cell.length_a   1.000
_cell.length_b   1.000
_cell.length_c   1.000
_cell.angle_alpha   90.00
_cell.angle_beta   90.00
_cell.angle_gamma   90.00
#
_symmetry.space_group_name_H-M   'P 1'
#
loop_
_entity.id
_entity.type
_entity.pdbx_description
1 polymer ?
#
loop_
_entity_poly.entity_id
_entity_poly.type
_entity_poly.pdbx_seq_one_letter_code
_entity_poly.pdbx_strand_id
1 'polypeptide(L)'
;SCPGKQGCHKEGPGRGRQAWAAKERVGGAVKDEVGELRGWQVEQTLSSSCCALLLPALIVPLPSRTRATSREEKNLQGFLEQPKEKWVESAFEVDGPHYFTVLALHILPPEQWRATRVEILRRLLVTSQARAVAPGGATRLTDKAVKDYSAYRSSLLFWALVDLIYNMFKKVPTSNTEGGWSCSLAEYIRHNDMPIYEAADKALKTFQEEFMPVETFSEFLDVAGLLSEITDPESFLKDLLNSIP
;
A
#
# COMPACT_ATOMS: atom_id res chain seq x y z
N SER A 1 -79.51 -14.57 -17.04
CA SER A 1 -79.69 -14.68 -18.50
C SER A 1 -78.97 -13.57 -19.21
N CYS A 2 -77.99 -13.93 -20.06
CA CYS A 2 -77.56 -13.10 -21.19
C CYS A 2 -78.70 -12.98 -22.21
N PRO A 3 -78.65 -12.01 -23.13
CA PRO A 3 -77.94 -12.19 -24.41
C PRO A 3 -77.16 -10.91 -24.82
N GLY A 4 -76.13 -10.88 -25.68
CA GLY A 4 -75.61 -11.81 -26.68
C GLY A 4 -75.64 -11.19 -28.08
N LYS A 5 -74.46 -11.11 -28.74
CA LYS A 5 -74.16 -10.94 -30.21
C LYS A 5 -74.02 -9.48 -30.75
N GLN A 6 -73.13 -9.12 -31.69
CA GLN A 6 -72.17 -9.86 -32.56
C GLN A 6 -71.23 -8.92 -33.36
N GLY A 7 -70.00 -9.41 -33.66
CA GLY A 7 -69.25 -9.25 -34.93
C GLY A 7 -68.30 -8.05 -35.08
N CYS A 8 -67.18 -8.10 -35.81
CA CYS A 8 -66.51 -9.17 -36.55
C CYS A 8 -65.07 -8.73 -36.95
N HIS A 9 -64.22 -9.73 -37.22
CA HIS A 9 -62.82 -9.76 -37.71
C HIS A 9 -62.35 -8.73 -38.77
N LYS A 10 -61.03 -8.47 -38.81
CA LYS A 10 -60.15 -8.75 -39.98
C LYS A 10 -58.64 -8.70 -39.69
N GLU A 11 -57.94 -9.68 -40.26
CA GLU A 11 -56.50 -10.02 -40.22
C GLU A 11 -55.67 -9.19 -41.23
N GLY A 12 -54.44 -8.78 -40.90
CA GLY A 12 -53.16 -9.26 -41.49
C GLY A 12 -52.64 -8.39 -42.67
N PRO A 13 -51.44 -8.62 -43.27
CA PRO A 13 -50.16 -9.19 -42.81
C PRO A 13 -48.91 -8.33 -43.22
N GLY A 14 -47.69 -8.63 -42.72
CA GLY A 14 -46.48 -7.97 -43.25
C GLY A 14 -45.13 -8.40 -42.66
N ARG A 15 -44.55 -9.45 -43.24
CA ARG A 15 -43.15 -9.96 -43.16
C ARG A 15 -42.10 -8.82 -43.14
N GLY A 16 -40.98 -8.85 -42.42
CA GLY A 16 -40.00 -9.91 -42.18
C GLY A 16 -38.65 -9.51 -42.80
N ARG A 17 -37.58 -9.38 -42.01
CA ARG A 17 -36.19 -9.56 -42.46
C ARG A 17 -35.30 -9.98 -41.29
N GLN A 18 -34.52 -11.01 -41.56
CA GLN A 18 -33.67 -11.78 -40.69
C GLN A 18 -32.44 -10.98 -40.22
N ALA A 19 -31.98 -11.24 -39.00
CA ALA A 19 -30.57 -11.13 -38.65
C ALA A 19 -30.21 -12.31 -37.75
N TRP A 20 -29.07 -12.89 -38.06
CA TRP A 20 -28.62 -14.22 -37.70
C TRP A 20 -28.19 -14.38 -36.24
N ALA A 21 -28.18 -15.66 -35.83
CA ALA A 21 -27.57 -16.27 -34.66
C ALA A 21 -26.30 -15.61 -34.10
N ALA A 22 -26.19 -15.55 -32.77
CA ALA A 22 -25.11 -16.22 -32.04
C ALA A 22 -25.44 -16.26 -30.53
N LYS A 23 -25.31 -17.45 -29.96
CA LYS A 23 -25.41 -17.77 -28.54
C LYS A 23 -23.98 -17.98 -28.05
N GLU A 24 -23.45 -17.08 -27.22
CA GLU A 24 -22.18 -17.23 -26.47
C GLU A 24 -22.18 -16.15 -25.36
N ARG A 25 -22.46 -16.48 -24.09
CA ARG A 25 -21.53 -16.95 -23.06
C ARG A 25 -20.28 -16.07 -22.91
N VAL A 26 -20.36 -14.98 -22.15
CA VAL A 26 -19.27 -14.53 -21.25
C VAL A 26 -19.88 -13.86 -20.01
N GLY A 27 -19.97 -14.63 -18.92
CA GLY A 27 -19.91 -14.06 -17.58
C GLY A 27 -18.44 -13.98 -17.19
N GLY A 28 -17.97 -12.79 -16.81
CA GLY A 28 -16.59 -12.56 -16.39
C GLY A 28 -16.02 -11.29 -16.99
N ALA A 29 -16.46 -10.12 -16.50
CA ALA A 29 -15.79 -8.83 -16.74
C ALA A 29 -16.32 -7.68 -15.84
N VAL A 30 -16.94 -7.96 -14.69
CA VAL A 30 -17.49 -6.90 -13.80
C VAL A 30 -16.85 -6.90 -12.41
N LYS A 31 -15.98 -7.88 -12.11
CA LYS A 31 -15.28 -7.94 -10.82
C LYS A 31 -13.96 -7.16 -10.78
N ASP A 32 -13.35 -6.89 -11.93
CA ASP A 32 -12.01 -6.31 -11.98
C ASP A 32 -12.01 -4.78 -11.98
N GLU A 33 -12.97 -4.10 -12.62
CA GLU A 33 -13.07 -2.63 -12.58
C GLU A 33 -13.33 -2.09 -11.17
N VAL A 34 -14.04 -2.83 -10.32
CA VAL A 34 -14.31 -2.42 -8.93
C VAL A 34 -13.10 -2.65 -8.02
N GLY A 35 -12.20 -3.58 -8.37
CA GLY A 35 -10.92 -3.78 -7.70
C GLY A 35 -9.91 -2.71 -8.09
N GLU A 36 -9.85 -2.39 -9.39
CA GLU A 36 -9.05 -1.30 -9.95
C GLU A 36 -9.42 0.02 -9.28
N LEU A 37 -10.71 0.40 -9.27
CA LEU A 37 -11.20 1.65 -8.67
C LEU A 37 -10.95 1.78 -7.16
N ARG A 38 -10.88 0.66 -6.42
CA ARG A 38 -10.46 0.67 -5.00
C ARG A 38 -8.96 0.87 -4.85
N GLY A 39 -8.15 0.36 -5.79
CA GLY A 39 -6.72 0.65 -5.92
C GLY A 39 -6.45 2.14 -6.13
N TRP A 40 -7.21 2.79 -7.03
CA TRP A 40 -7.16 4.24 -7.25
C TRP A 40 -7.52 5.06 -6.01
N GLN A 41 -8.48 4.59 -5.18
CA GLN A 41 -8.82 5.26 -3.92
C GLN A 41 -7.68 5.18 -2.90
N VAL A 42 -6.95 4.06 -2.86
CA VAL A 42 -5.75 3.87 -2.02
C VAL A 42 -4.60 4.73 -2.55
N GLU A 43 -4.38 4.79 -3.86
CA GLU A 43 -3.42 5.72 -4.50
C GLU A 43 -3.75 7.19 -4.20
N GLN A 44 -5.02 7.58 -4.16
CA GLN A 44 -5.42 8.93 -3.76
C GLN A 44 -5.13 9.21 -2.28
N THR A 45 -5.32 8.23 -1.38
CA THR A 45 -4.92 8.37 0.03
C THR A 45 -3.40 8.40 0.22
N LEU A 46 -2.63 7.65 -0.59
CA LEU A 46 -1.17 7.65 -0.61
C LEU A 46 -0.61 8.97 -1.15
N SER A 47 -1.17 9.48 -2.26
CA SER A 47 -0.81 10.77 -2.86
C SER A 47 -1.14 11.94 -1.93
N SER A 48 -2.30 11.92 -1.27
CA SER A 48 -2.68 12.95 -0.30
C SER A 48 -1.83 12.90 0.97
N SER A 49 -1.47 11.71 1.47
CA SER A 49 -0.62 11.55 2.66
C SER A 49 0.85 11.87 2.39
N CYS A 50 1.40 11.49 1.23
CA CYS A 50 2.76 11.84 0.83
C CYS A 50 2.91 13.35 0.63
N CYS A 51 1.97 14.01 -0.07
CA CYS A 51 2.01 15.47 -0.23
C CYS A 51 1.77 16.23 1.10
N ALA A 52 0.87 15.73 1.96
CA ALA A 52 0.56 16.36 3.23
C ALA A 52 1.64 16.16 4.31
N LEU A 53 2.49 15.13 4.22
CA LEU A 53 3.56 14.87 5.19
C LEU A 53 4.94 15.36 4.74
N LEU A 54 5.24 15.34 3.43
CA LEU A 54 6.55 15.79 2.92
C LEU A 54 6.72 17.31 3.01
N LEU A 55 5.66 18.09 2.78
CA LEU A 55 5.75 19.56 2.73
C LEU A 55 5.87 20.23 4.12
N PRO A 56 5.13 19.84 5.16
CA PRO A 56 5.26 20.48 6.48
C PRO A 56 6.57 20.14 7.20
N ALA A 57 7.10 18.93 7.01
CA ALA A 57 8.35 18.51 7.65
C ALA A 57 9.56 19.35 7.21
N LEU A 58 9.57 19.80 5.95
CA LEU A 58 10.62 20.66 5.39
C LEU A 58 10.55 22.12 5.92
N ILE A 59 9.37 22.62 6.28
CA ILE A 59 9.12 24.06 6.53
C ILE A 59 9.16 24.46 8.02
N VAL A 60 8.97 23.54 8.97
CA VAL A 60 8.89 23.90 10.41
C VAL A 60 10.25 24.26 11.05
N PRO A 61 10.39 25.38 11.80
CA PRO A 61 11.66 25.82 12.41
C PRO A 61 12.27 24.87 13.48
N LEU A 62 13.60 24.92 13.61
CA LEU A 62 14.49 24.08 14.43
C LEU A 62 14.03 23.81 15.90
N PRO A 63 13.56 24.81 16.68
CA PRO A 63 13.24 24.60 18.10
C PRO A 63 11.93 23.82 18.34
N SER A 64 10.97 23.90 17.42
CA SER A 64 9.75 23.08 17.42
C SER A 64 10.00 21.67 16.89
N ARG A 65 11.08 21.48 16.13
CA ARG A 65 11.45 20.22 15.50
C ARG A 65 11.92 19.21 16.57
N THR A 66 12.79 19.59 17.51
CA THR A 66 13.38 18.69 18.54
C THR A 66 12.39 18.09 19.55
N ARG A 67 11.35 18.83 19.96
CA ARG A 67 10.30 18.28 20.86
C ARG A 67 9.29 17.40 20.12
N ALA A 68 9.00 17.71 18.86
CA ALA A 68 8.15 16.90 18.02
C ALA A 68 8.80 15.55 17.71
N THR A 69 10.11 15.51 17.39
CA THR A 69 10.81 14.24 17.08
C THR A 69 10.75 13.25 18.24
N SER A 70 10.97 13.69 19.49
CA SER A 70 10.93 12.77 20.64
C SER A 70 9.54 12.18 20.91
N ARG A 71 8.47 12.92 20.62
CA ARG A 71 7.10 12.38 20.70
C ARG A 71 6.87 11.35 19.60
N GLU A 72 7.21 11.69 18.37
CA GLU A 72 6.98 10.82 17.24
C GLU A 72 7.85 9.56 17.29
N GLU A 73 9.07 9.64 17.86
CA GLU A 73 9.92 8.49 18.18
C GLU A 73 9.21 7.53 19.13
N LYS A 74 8.59 8.04 20.19
CA LYS A 74 7.81 7.22 21.13
C LYS A 74 6.58 6.62 20.47
N ASN A 75 5.89 7.38 19.61
CA ASN A 75 4.74 6.88 18.87
C ASN A 75 5.14 5.72 17.95
N LEU A 76 6.23 5.89 17.18
CA LEU A 76 6.75 4.87 16.28
C LEU A 76 7.24 3.63 17.05
N GLN A 77 7.92 3.84 18.19
CA GLN A 77 8.33 2.72 19.05
C GLN A 77 7.11 1.96 19.59
N GLY A 78 6.10 2.68 20.09
CA GLY A 78 4.85 2.08 20.55
C GLY A 78 4.11 1.33 19.44
N PHE A 79 4.16 1.84 18.21
CA PHE A 79 3.68 1.13 17.04
C PHE A 79 4.46 -0.17 16.85
N LEU A 80 5.79 -0.14 16.77
CA LEU A 80 6.63 -1.34 16.54
C LEU A 80 6.45 -2.40 17.63
N GLU A 81 6.26 -1.99 18.89
CA GLU A 81 6.04 -2.87 20.05
C GLU A 81 4.59 -3.33 20.21
N GLN A 82 3.66 -2.81 19.40
CA GLN A 82 2.24 -3.13 19.51
C GLN A 82 1.98 -4.64 19.35
N PRO A 83 1.21 -5.26 20.25
CA PRO A 83 0.94 -6.69 20.23
C PRO A 83 0.09 -7.09 19.01
N LYS A 84 0.27 -8.34 18.52
CA LYS A 84 -0.35 -8.83 17.28
C LYS A 84 -1.88 -8.81 17.30
N GLU A 85 -2.48 -8.91 18.48
CA GLU A 85 -3.92 -8.80 18.73
C GLU A 85 -4.50 -7.47 18.23
N LYS A 86 -3.67 -6.42 18.15
CA LYS A 86 -4.07 -5.09 17.71
C LYS A 86 -3.76 -4.79 16.26
N TRP A 87 -3.02 -5.67 15.56
CA TRP A 87 -2.59 -5.39 14.19
C TRP A 87 -3.76 -5.30 13.21
N VAL A 88 -4.79 -6.14 13.38
CA VAL A 88 -5.98 -6.10 12.51
C VAL A 88 -6.79 -4.83 12.74
N GLU A 89 -6.96 -4.39 13.99
CA GLU A 89 -7.61 -3.12 14.31
C GLU A 89 -6.84 -1.93 13.69
N SER A 90 -5.50 -1.93 13.85
CA SER A 90 -4.62 -0.88 13.31
C SER A 90 -4.67 -0.76 11.78
N ALA A 91 -5.11 -1.81 11.08
CA ALA A 91 -5.27 -1.79 9.62
C ALA A 91 -6.30 -0.77 9.15
N PHE A 92 -7.23 -0.34 10.02
CA PHE A 92 -8.33 0.57 9.69
C PHE A 92 -8.21 1.93 10.39
N GLU A 93 -7.16 2.13 11.18
CA GLU A 93 -6.90 3.41 11.85
C GLU A 93 -6.24 4.42 10.90
N VAL A 94 -6.43 5.71 11.19
CA VAL A 94 -5.78 6.81 10.47
C VAL A 94 -4.27 6.74 10.71
N ASP A 95 -3.86 6.54 11.96
CA ASP A 95 -2.48 6.32 12.37
C ASP A 95 -2.12 4.83 12.23
N GLY A 96 -2.44 4.23 11.08
CA GLY A 96 -2.18 2.82 10.79
C GLY A 96 -0.77 2.54 10.25
N PRO A 97 -0.48 1.30 9.83
CA PRO A 97 0.85 0.93 9.35
C PRO A 97 1.42 1.79 8.20
N HIS A 98 0.57 2.32 7.31
CA HIS A 98 1.02 3.20 6.23
C HIS A 98 1.52 4.55 6.76
N TYR A 99 0.82 5.14 7.73
CA TYR A 99 1.23 6.38 8.39
C TYR A 99 2.58 6.20 9.08
N PHE A 100 2.73 5.16 9.91
CA PHE A 100 3.97 4.90 10.62
C PHE A 100 5.15 4.55 9.71
N THR A 101 4.89 3.97 8.54
CA THR A 101 5.93 3.72 7.53
C THR A 101 6.49 5.04 6.97
N VAL A 102 5.63 6.02 6.67
CA VAL A 102 6.08 7.37 6.24
C VAL A 102 6.74 8.12 7.39
N LEU A 103 6.20 7.99 8.62
CA LEU A 103 6.78 8.61 9.80
C LEU A 103 8.20 8.10 10.04
N ALA A 104 8.46 6.81 9.82
CA ALA A 104 9.79 6.23 9.95
C ALA A 104 10.85 7.00 9.15
N LEU A 105 10.57 7.44 7.92
CA LEU A 105 11.53 8.21 7.09
C LEU A 105 12.09 9.44 7.80
N HIS A 106 11.26 10.07 8.61
CA HIS A 106 11.60 11.31 9.32
C HIS A 106 12.38 11.05 10.61
N ILE A 107 12.31 9.83 11.13
CA ILE A 107 12.73 9.51 12.50
C ILE A 107 13.88 8.52 12.52
N LEU A 108 13.72 7.41 11.81
CA LEU A 108 14.70 6.34 11.80
C LEU A 108 15.80 6.68 10.79
N PRO A 109 17.08 6.70 11.20
CA PRO A 109 18.17 6.70 10.25
C PRO A 109 18.19 5.39 9.43
N PRO A 110 18.84 5.35 8.26
CA PRO A 110 18.86 4.19 7.36
C PRO A 110 19.22 2.86 8.03
N GLU A 111 20.14 2.86 9.01
CA GLU A 111 20.52 1.66 9.73
C GLU A 111 19.40 1.12 10.64
N GLN A 112 18.64 2.01 11.27
CA GLN A 112 17.48 1.61 12.07
C GLN A 112 16.33 1.17 11.18
N TRP A 113 16.10 1.85 10.04
CA TRP A 113 15.16 1.38 9.03
C TRP A 113 15.46 -0.05 8.61
N ARG A 114 16.71 -0.37 8.27
CA ARG A 114 17.14 -1.74 7.91
C ARG A 114 16.80 -2.76 8.99
N ALA A 115 16.96 -2.41 10.27
CA ALA A 115 16.62 -3.30 11.38
C ALA A 115 15.10 -3.53 11.55
N THR A 116 14.26 -2.58 11.13
CA THR A 116 12.80 -2.61 11.35
C THR A 116 11.97 -2.87 10.09
N ARG A 117 12.57 -2.76 8.89
CA ARG A 117 11.83 -2.73 7.61
C ARG A 117 11.00 -3.97 7.35
N VAL A 118 11.47 -5.14 7.76
CA VAL A 118 10.75 -6.41 7.63
C VAL A 118 9.55 -6.46 8.58
N GLU A 119 9.65 -5.89 9.78
CA GLU A 119 8.54 -5.83 10.71
C GLU A 119 7.44 -4.89 10.20
N ILE A 120 7.84 -3.76 9.62
CA ILE A 120 6.90 -2.85 8.94
C ILE A 120 6.24 -3.54 7.74
N LEU A 121 7.00 -4.30 6.94
CA LEU A 121 6.47 -5.10 5.83
C LEU A 121 5.41 -6.09 6.31
N ARG A 122 5.66 -6.82 7.41
CA ARG A 122 4.67 -7.74 8.01
C ARG A 122 3.36 -7.03 8.35
N ARG A 123 3.44 -5.85 8.96
CA ARG A 123 2.26 -5.06 9.35
C ARG A 123 1.47 -4.54 8.15
N LEU A 124 2.17 -4.14 7.09
CA LEU A 124 1.55 -3.75 5.83
C LEU A 124 0.83 -4.93 5.18
N LEU A 125 1.45 -6.12 5.13
CA LEU A 125 0.84 -7.33 4.58
C LEU A 125 -0.42 -7.76 5.35
N VAL A 126 -0.39 -7.70 6.69
CA VAL A 126 -1.57 -7.96 7.52
C VAL A 126 -2.66 -6.91 7.27
N THR A 127 -2.28 -5.65 7.05
CA THR A 127 -3.22 -4.58 6.68
C THR A 127 -3.90 -4.88 5.35
N SER A 128 -3.14 -5.27 4.32
CA SER A 128 -3.68 -5.64 3.02
C SER A 128 -4.64 -6.83 3.13
N GLN A 129 -4.25 -7.88 3.87
CA GLN A 129 -5.10 -9.04 4.12
C GLN A 129 -6.41 -8.62 4.80
N ALA A 130 -6.32 -7.88 5.91
CA ALA A 130 -7.49 -7.46 6.69
C ALA A 130 -8.47 -6.66 5.83
N ARG A 131 -7.96 -5.72 5.03
CA ARG A 131 -8.78 -4.89 4.13
C ARG A 131 -9.38 -5.69 2.97
N ALA A 132 -8.67 -6.71 2.47
CA ALA A 132 -9.18 -7.59 1.42
C ALA A 132 -10.32 -8.50 1.92
N VAL A 133 -10.20 -9.05 3.13
CA VAL A 133 -11.20 -9.98 3.69
C VAL A 133 -12.35 -9.27 4.41
N ALA A 134 -12.10 -8.08 4.96
CA ALA A 134 -13.06 -7.30 5.74
C ALA A 134 -12.96 -5.80 5.41
N PRO A 135 -13.40 -5.37 4.20
CA PRO A 135 -13.27 -3.97 3.76
C PRO A 135 -14.06 -2.97 4.63
N GLY A 136 -15.04 -3.43 5.40
CA GLY A 136 -15.83 -2.61 6.33
C GLY A 136 -15.21 -2.45 7.72
N GLY A 137 -14.00 -2.98 7.95
CA GLY A 137 -13.35 -2.99 9.26
C GLY A 137 -13.46 -4.35 9.96
N ALA A 138 -12.43 -4.69 10.73
CA ALA A 138 -12.39 -5.89 11.55
C ALA A 138 -11.47 -5.69 12.77
N THR A 139 -11.75 -6.45 13.82
CA THR A 139 -10.87 -6.53 15.00
C THR A 139 -10.03 -7.81 15.02
N ARG A 140 -10.35 -8.78 14.15
CA ARG A 140 -9.69 -10.09 14.04
C ARG A 140 -9.70 -10.60 12.61
N LEU A 141 -8.76 -11.47 12.27
CA LEU A 141 -8.66 -12.05 10.94
C LEU A 141 -9.42 -13.38 10.86
N THR A 142 -10.62 -13.36 10.29
CA THR A 142 -11.46 -14.57 10.15
C THR A 142 -11.01 -15.48 9.01
N ASP A 143 -10.37 -14.91 7.99
CA ASP A 143 -9.85 -15.64 6.83
C ASP A 143 -8.34 -15.42 6.70
N LYS A 144 -7.59 -16.45 7.11
CA LYS A 144 -6.12 -16.52 7.10
C LYS A 144 -5.56 -17.15 5.81
N ALA A 145 -6.42 -17.48 4.83
CA ALA A 145 -5.94 -17.99 3.56
C ALA A 145 -5.22 -16.87 2.79
N VAL A 146 -4.00 -17.17 2.35
CA VAL A 146 -3.21 -16.26 1.50
C VAL A 146 -4.00 -15.91 0.26
N LYS A 147 -4.02 -14.62 -0.08
CA LYS A 147 -4.72 -14.09 -1.26
C LYS A 147 -3.77 -13.96 -2.45
N ASP A 148 -4.34 -13.64 -3.61
CA ASP A 148 -3.56 -13.36 -4.81
C ASP A 148 -2.64 -12.15 -4.58
N TYR A 149 -1.52 -12.10 -5.30
CA TYR A 149 -0.52 -11.04 -5.20
C TYR A 149 -1.14 -9.63 -5.33
N SER A 150 -2.16 -9.47 -6.17
CA SER A 150 -2.89 -8.22 -6.38
C SER A 150 -3.46 -7.62 -5.08
N ALA A 151 -3.81 -8.45 -4.10
CA ALA A 151 -4.30 -8.00 -2.80
C ALA A 151 -3.21 -7.29 -1.97
N TYR A 152 -1.94 -7.68 -2.12
CA TYR A 152 -0.80 -7.13 -1.38
C TYR A 152 -0.01 -6.09 -2.18
N ARG A 153 -0.13 -6.11 -3.52
CA ARG A 153 0.68 -5.34 -4.46
C ARG A 153 0.79 -3.87 -4.11
N SER A 154 -0.31 -3.20 -3.78
CA SER A 154 -0.30 -1.77 -3.44
C SER A 154 0.55 -1.47 -2.20
N SER A 155 0.45 -2.29 -1.16
CA SER A 155 1.24 -2.13 0.06
C SER A 155 2.71 -2.51 -0.14
N LEU A 156 3.00 -3.48 -1.00
CA LEU A 156 4.36 -3.86 -1.39
C LEU A 156 5.05 -2.74 -2.17
N LEU A 157 4.38 -2.19 -3.18
CA LEU A 157 4.89 -1.05 -3.96
C LEU A 157 5.09 0.18 -3.08
N PHE A 158 4.16 0.45 -2.17
CA PHE A 158 4.32 1.52 -1.18
C PHE A 158 5.57 1.32 -0.31
N TRP A 159 5.78 0.12 0.23
CA TRP A 159 6.98 -0.20 1.00
C TRP A 159 8.26 -0.03 0.18
N ALA A 160 8.26 -0.50 -1.08
CA ALA A 160 9.42 -0.39 -1.97
C ALA A 160 9.78 1.07 -2.25
N LEU A 161 8.78 1.92 -2.46
CA LEU A 161 9.00 3.36 -2.64
C LEU A 161 9.70 3.97 -1.42
N VAL A 162 9.26 3.60 -0.20
CA VAL A 162 9.88 4.08 1.04
C VAL A 162 11.32 3.58 1.16
N ASP A 163 11.60 2.31 0.88
CA ASP A 163 12.96 1.76 0.90
C ASP A 163 13.87 2.45 -0.14
N LEU A 164 13.36 2.73 -1.34
CA LEU A 164 14.07 3.50 -2.36
C LEU A 164 14.40 4.92 -1.89
N ILE A 165 13.49 5.60 -1.18
CA ILE A 165 13.75 6.93 -0.59
C ILE A 165 14.88 6.84 0.45
N TYR A 166 14.91 5.81 1.30
CA TYR A 166 16.05 5.60 2.21
C TYR A 166 17.37 5.42 1.44
N ASN A 167 17.34 4.69 0.32
CA ASN A 167 18.50 4.48 -0.53
C ASN A 167 19.00 5.77 -1.20
N MET A 168 18.12 6.74 -1.47
CA MET A 168 18.51 8.09 -1.93
C MET A 168 19.33 8.84 -0.87
N PHE A 169 18.96 8.69 0.40
CA PHE A 169 19.55 9.43 1.52
C PHE A 169 20.63 8.66 2.29
N LYS A 170 21.12 7.54 1.77
CA LYS A 170 22.18 6.73 2.42
C LYS A 170 23.51 7.47 2.66
N LYS A 171 23.73 8.61 2.00
CA LYS A 171 24.93 9.46 2.18
C LYS A 171 24.77 10.52 3.27
N VAL A 172 23.57 10.67 3.83
CA VAL A 172 23.32 11.61 4.93
C VAL A 172 24.07 11.12 6.18
N PRO A 173 24.82 11.98 6.88
CA PRO A 173 25.49 11.61 8.12
C PRO A 173 24.49 11.19 9.21
N THR A 174 24.72 10.03 9.83
CA THR A 174 23.83 9.44 10.85
C THR A 174 24.41 9.48 12.28
N SER A 175 25.70 9.74 12.45
CA SER A 175 26.40 9.72 13.75
C SER A 175 26.65 11.13 14.31
N ASN A 176 26.50 11.28 15.64
CA ASN A 176 26.93 12.44 16.44
C ASN A 176 26.54 13.83 15.89
N THR A 177 25.35 13.96 15.31
CA THR A 177 24.83 15.24 14.81
C THR A 177 23.90 15.89 15.82
N GLU A 178 24.13 17.18 16.10
CA GLU A 178 23.24 17.97 16.96
C GLU A 178 21.81 17.98 16.37
N GLY A 179 20.85 17.37 17.08
CA GLY A 179 19.45 17.29 16.64
C GLY A 179 19.05 16.01 15.87
N GLY A 180 19.96 15.06 15.70
CA GLY A 180 19.65 13.70 15.21
C GLY A 180 19.34 13.60 13.71
N TRP A 181 18.84 12.44 13.29
CA TRP A 181 18.61 12.08 11.88
C TRP A 181 17.80 13.14 11.11
N SER A 182 16.66 13.55 11.66
CA SER A 182 15.77 14.54 11.03
C SER A 182 16.45 15.87 10.69
N CYS A 183 17.35 16.35 11.57
CA CYS A 183 18.11 17.57 11.33
C CYS A 183 19.17 17.37 10.24
N SER A 184 19.91 16.27 10.29
CA SER A 184 20.93 15.94 9.29
C SER A 184 20.33 15.74 7.91
N LEU A 185 19.18 15.08 7.82
CA LEU A 185 18.44 14.91 6.57
C LEU A 185 18.00 16.26 6.01
N ALA A 186 17.39 17.12 6.83
CA ALA A 186 16.94 18.44 6.38
C ALA A 186 18.11 19.32 5.91
N GLU A 187 19.26 19.23 6.58
CA GLU A 187 20.46 19.97 6.19
C GLU A 187 21.08 19.44 4.90
N TYR A 188 21.11 18.11 4.73
CA TYR A 188 21.56 17.48 3.50
C TYR A 188 20.68 17.91 2.32
N ILE A 189 19.36 17.91 2.49
CA ILE A 189 18.40 18.33 1.46
C ILE A 189 18.68 19.76 1.00
N ARG A 190 18.95 20.69 1.93
CA ARG A 190 19.23 22.11 1.61
C ARG A 190 20.48 22.34 0.76
N HIS A 191 21.42 21.40 0.72
CA HIS A 191 22.75 21.60 0.12
C HIS A 191 23.06 20.64 -1.03
N ASN A 192 22.21 19.63 -1.28
CA ASN A 192 22.50 18.54 -2.21
C ASN A 192 21.41 18.37 -3.28
N ASP A 193 20.84 19.47 -3.78
CA ASP A 193 19.74 19.46 -4.76
C ASP A 193 20.04 18.55 -5.97
N MET A 194 21.18 18.74 -6.62
CA MET A 194 21.56 17.97 -7.82
C MET A 194 21.77 16.47 -7.51
N PRO A 195 22.57 16.08 -6.50
CA PRO A 195 22.66 14.68 -6.08
C PRO A 195 21.31 14.04 -5.71
N ILE A 196 20.40 14.79 -5.09
CA ILE A 196 19.07 14.30 -4.72
C ILE A 196 18.22 14.10 -5.97
N TYR A 197 18.26 15.03 -6.92
CA TYR A 197 17.57 14.90 -8.20
C TYR A 197 18.03 13.65 -8.97
N GLU A 198 19.35 13.44 -9.08
CA GLU A 198 19.91 12.25 -9.73
C GLU A 198 19.52 10.95 -9.01
N ALA A 199 19.54 10.97 -7.67
CA ALA A 199 19.13 9.81 -6.88
C ALA A 199 17.61 9.52 -7.02
N ALA A 200 16.78 10.56 -7.10
CA ALA A 200 15.35 10.44 -7.33
C ALA A 200 15.04 9.86 -8.71
N ASP A 201 15.70 10.36 -9.77
CA ASP A 201 15.55 9.82 -11.14
C ASP A 201 15.91 8.33 -11.19
N LYS A 202 17.03 7.95 -10.53
CA LYS A 202 17.40 6.54 -10.41
C LYS A 202 16.38 5.72 -9.63
N ALA A 203 15.89 6.24 -8.51
CA ALA A 203 14.87 5.56 -7.69
C ALA A 203 13.57 5.35 -8.48
N LEU A 204 13.09 6.35 -9.21
CA LEU A 204 11.91 6.22 -10.07
C LEU A 204 12.10 5.19 -11.19
N LYS A 205 13.27 5.18 -11.83
CA LYS A 205 13.60 4.16 -12.85
C LYS A 205 13.55 2.76 -12.25
N THR A 206 14.23 2.52 -11.13
CA THR A 206 14.16 1.23 -10.43
C THR A 206 12.74 0.87 -10.04
N PHE A 207 11.94 1.81 -9.54
CA PHE A 207 10.55 1.56 -9.20
C PHE A 207 9.71 1.12 -10.41
N GLN A 208 9.86 1.80 -11.54
CA GLN A 208 9.08 1.54 -12.76
C GLN A 208 9.53 0.30 -13.53
N GLU A 209 10.84 0.07 -13.60
CA GLU A 209 11.42 -0.99 -14.43
C GLU A 209 11.58 -2.31 -13.66
N GLU A 210 11.79 -2.27 -12.34
CA GLU A 210 12.05 -3.47 -11.53
C GLU A 210 10.85 -3.85 -10.65
N PHE A 211 10.23 -2.89 -9.94
CA PHE A 211 9.15 -3.20 -8.99
C PHE A 211 7.76 -3.30 -9.63
N MET A 212 7.42 -2.39 -10.54
CA MET A 212 6.11 -2.39 -11.20
C MET A 212 5.84 -3.66 -12.03
N PRO A 213 6.81 -4.30 -12.70
CA PRO A 213 6.54 -5.53 -13.45
C PRO A 213 6.36 -6.78 -12.58
N VAL A 214 6.67 -6.73 -11.28
CA VAL A 214 6.61 -7.90 -10.39
C VAL A 214 5.18 -8.45 -10.29
N GLU A 215 5.01 -9.76 -10.47
CA GLU A 215 3.70 -10.43 -10.42
C GLU A 215 3.56 -11.38 -9.23
N THR A 216 4.66 -11.67 -8.52
CA THR A 216 4.67 -12.59 -7.39
C THR A 216 5.36 -12.02 -6.16
N PHE A 217 5.01 -12.54 -4.98
CA PHE A 217 5.65 -12.12 -3.73
C PHE A 217 7.13 -12.50 -3.66
N SER A 218 7.51 -13.65 -4.22
CA SER A 218 8.92 -14.08 -4.23
C SER A 218 9.80 -13.17 -5.10
N GLU A 219 9.32 -12.80 -6.29
CA GLU A 219 10.01 -11.82 -7.16
C GLU A 219 10.16 -10.47 -6.45
N PHE A 220 9.12 -10.03 -5.72
CA PHE A 220 9.20 -8.80 -4.95
C PHE A 220 10.34 -8.85 -3.91
N LEU A 221 10.47 -9.95 -3.17
CA LEU A 221 11.52 -10.10 -2.16
C LEU A 221 12.92 -10.13 -2.77
N ASP A 222 13.07 -10.67 -3.97
CA ASP A 222 14.34 -10.66 -4.71
C ASP A 222 14.73 -9.22 -5.09
N VAL A 223 13.84 -8.50 -5.80
CA VAL A 223 14.06 -7.10 -6.21
C VAL A 223 14.26 -6.18 -5.01
N ALA A 224 13.53 -6.41 -3.91
CA ALA A 224 13.68 -5.67 -2.66
C ALA A 224 14.97 -5.97 -1.88
N GLY A 225 15.74 -6.98 -2.30
CA GLY A 225 16.94 -7.43 -1.60
C GLY A 225 16.64 -7.94 -0.18
N LEU A 226 15.51 -8.64 -0.02
CA LEU A 226 15.02 -9.16 1.26
C LEU A 226 15.28 -10.66 1.44
N LEU A 227 15.77 -11.38 0.44
CA LEU A 227 16.01 -12.82 0.50
C LEU A 227 17.05 -13.25 1.56
N SER A 228 17.93 -12.35 2.00
CA SER A 228 18.85 -12.59 3.12
C SER A 228 18.17 -12.50 4.49
N GLU A 229 17.06 -11.77 4.60
CA GLU A 229 16.30 -11.56 5.84
C GLU A 229 15.06 -12.46 5.92
N ILE A 230 14.49 -12.82 4.77
CA ILE A 230 13.34 -13.72 4.61
C ILE A 230 13.80 -14.95 3.83
N THR A 231 14.20 -15.98 4.57
CA THR A 231 14.82 -17.19 4.01
C THR A 231 13.82 -18.16 3.36
N ASP A 232 12.52 -18.03 3.66
CA ASP A 232 11.47 -18.85 3.06
C ASP A 232 10.30 -17.97 2.57
N PRO A 233 10.38 -17.43 1.35
CA PRO A 233 9.34 -16.61 0.73
C PRO A 233 7.97 -17.30 0.63
N GLU A 234 7.95 -18.61 0.42
CA GLU A 234 6.73 -19.37 0.15
C GLU A 234 5.89 -19.56 1.41
N SER A 235 6.54 -19.83 2.54
CA SER A 235 5.84 -19.96 3.83
C SER A 235 5.60 -18.62 4.53
N PHE A 236 6.39 -17.58 4.24
CA PHE A 236 6.38 -16.32 4.98
C PHE A 236 4.98 -15.71 5.16
N LEU A 237 4.21 -15.57 4.08
CA LEU A 237 2.86 -15.00 4.15
C LEU A 237 1.91 -15.90 4.95
N LYS A 238 1.97 -17.22 4.72
CA LYS A 238 1.12 -18.19 5.41
C LYS A 238 1.41 -18.18 6.91
N ASP A 239 2.67 -18.20 7.31
CA ASP A 239 3.11 -18.21 8.70
C ASP A 239 2.80 -16.88 9.38
N LEU A 240 3.00 -15.76 8.68
CA LEU A 240 2.61 -14.44 9.15
C LEU A 240 1.11 -14.40 9.48
N LEU A 241 0.24 -14.79 8.56
CA LEU A 241 -1.22 -14.75 8.76
C LEU A 241 -1.68 -15.72 9.86
N ASN A 242 -1.06 -16.90 9.96
CA ASN A 242 -1.34 -17.86 11.03
C ASN A 242 -0.88 -17.35 12.41
N SER A 243 0.14 -16.49 12.45
CA SER A 243 0.63 -15.90 13.71
C SER A 243 -0.25 -14.77 14.26
N ILE A 244 -1.17 -14.24 13.47
CA ILE A 244 -2.15 -13.25 13.93
C ILE A 244 -3.27 -14.00 14.65
N PRO A 245 -3.67 -13.59 15.87
CA PRO A 245 -4.71 -14.27 16.64
C PRO A 245 -6.08 -14.24 15.95
#